data_AF-A0A1A8X0P7-F1
#
_entry.id   AF-A0A1A8X0P7-F1
#
_cell.length_a   1.000
_cell.length_b   1.000
_cell.length_c   1.000
_cell.angle_alpha   90.00
_cell.angle_beta   90.00
_cell.angle_gamma   90.00
#
_symmetry.space_group_name_H-M   'P 1'
#
loop_
_entity.id
_entity.type
_entity.pdbx_description
1 polymer ?
#
loop_
_entity_poly.entity_id
_entity_poly.type
_entity_poly.pdbx_seq_one_letter_code
_entity_poly.pdbx_strand_id
1 'polypeptide(L)'
;MEPLEEKEIISYDMVDMFFLNNNNTNMEMAEMAPKSPNTQIKSTCDSIFNNQQNSNFNSICIMLLSYFKICKLTGSLSNPDGYCGYANYWLNGKVRKENGESDADTPMFFNVLNDSLTWDTDSSKCRNYIYNIGDKIYKKMNILFTYYFNYNNFLINKNTKPDFSCTHARKCAKIYEENIVNCSIFEDEFCKKLKAFRGILMKHLVSLRMCADEQNIILSVDKKMTESTSKNQREESSQATTISVSSFGTMMGVSLLSLFLYKVTPLGSWLSPRIGNLKKTLNIVDNEENESLFHYSESTLSNSTNEDYNIAYHFVGN
;
A
#
# COMPACT_ATOMS: atom_id res chain seq x y z
N MET A 1 -27.12 0.69 -21.86
CA MET A 1 -25.66 0.57 -21.90
C MET A 1 -25.20 1.18 -20.58
N GLU A 2 -25.02 0.34 -19.57
CA GLU A 2 -24.43 0.77 -18.30
C GLU A 2 -23.02 1.31 -18.61
N PRO A 3 -22.60 2.44 -18.02
CA PRO A 3 -21.23 2.89 -18.15
C PRO A 3 -20.32 1.79 -17.60
N LEU A 4 -19.28 1.41 -18.35
CA LEU A 4 -18.17 0.61 -17.83
C LEU A 4 -17.66 1.35 -16.58
N GLU A 5 -17.91 0.79 -15.40
CA GLU A 5 -17.39 1.37 -14.16
C GLU A 5 -15.87 1.51 -14.27
N GLU A 6 -15.37 2.71 -13.99
CA GLU A 6 -13.95 3.03 -14.09
C GLU A 6 -13.21 2.22 -13.01
N LYS A 7 -12.15 1.49 -13.41
CA LYS A 7 -11.35 0.72 -12.47
C LYS A 7 -10.61 1.65 -11.52
N GLU A 8 -10.63 1.30 -10.24
CA GLU A 8 -9.93 2.05 -9.20
C GLU A 8 -8.43 1.73 -9.27
N ILE A 9 -7.60 2.76 -9.44
CA ILE A 9 -6.18 2.59 -9.69
C ILE A 9 -5.45 2.31 -8.38
N ILE A 10 -4.88 1.11 -8.26
CA ILE A 10 -3.98 0.78 -7.17
C ILE A 10 -2.60 1.36 -7.44
N SER A 11 -2.15 2.22 -6.53
CA SER A 11 -0.86 2.90 -6.61
C SER A 11 0.09 2.46 -5.49
N TYR A 12 1.37 2.80 -5.66
CA TYR A 12 2.40 2.54 -4.64
C TYR A 12 2.13 3.27 -3.32
N ASP A 13 1.37 4.36 -3.35
CA ASP A 13 1.04 5.14 -2.15
C ASP A 13 0.07 4.41 -1.21
N MET A 14 -0.59 3.34 -1.66
CA MET A 14 -1.53 2.56 -0.85
C MET A 14 -0.84 1.48 0.01
N VAL A 15 0.43 1.17 -0.24
CA VAL A 15 1.10 -0.03 0.34
C VAL A 15 1.11 -0.04 1.86
N ASP A 16 1.32 1.10 2.51
CA ASP A 16 1.26 1.24 3.97
C ASP A 16 -0.18 1.06 4.51
N MET A 17 -1.20 1.42 3.73
CA MET A 17 -2.61 1.23 4.08
C MET A 17 -3.00 -0.26 4.15
N PHE A 18 -2.28 -1.13 3.44
CA PHE A 18 -2.53 -2.58 3.46
C PHE A 18 -2.26 -3.21 4.84
N PHE A 19 -1.54 -2.50 5.72
CA PHE A 19 -1.25 -2.94 7.09
C PHE A 19 -2.14 -2.27 8.14
N LEU A 20 -2.99 -1.33 7.74
CA LEU A 20 -3.95 -0.68 8.62
C LEU A 20 -5.21 -1.54 8.78
N ASN A 21 -5.98 -1.25 9.84
CA ASN A 21 -7.28 -1.87 10.11
C ASN A 21 -7.25 -3.40 10.04
N ASN A 22 -6.16 -4.03 10.49
CA ASN A 22 -5.98 -5.48 10.50
C ASN A 22 -6.15 -6.16 9.12
N ASN A 23 -5.99 -5.43 8.01
CA ASN A 23 -6.20 -5.97 6.66
C ASN A 23 -5.33 -7.21 6.40
N ASN A 24 -4.02 -7.12 6.66
CA ASN A 24 -3.11 -8.26 6.52
C ASN A 24 -3.51 -9.44 7.42
N THR A 25 -3.83 -9.20 8.69
CA THR A 25 -4.23 -10.24 9.64
C THR A 25 -5.55 -10.92 9.25
N ASN A 26 -6.55 -10.15 8.79
CA ASN A 26 -7.81 -10.69 8.31
C ASN A 26 -7.60 -11.60 7.09
N MET A 27 -6.64 -11.27 6.22
CA MET A 27 -6.30 -12.11 5.07
C MET A 27 -5.58 -13.39 5.51
N GLU A 28 -4.63 -13.31 6.45
CA GLU A 28 -3.98 -14.51 7.03
C GLU A 28 -5.01 -15.48 7.63
N MET A 29 -6.07 -14.97 8.27
CA MET A 29 -7.19 -15.79 8.73
C MET A 29 -7.99 -16.39 7.56
N ALA A 30 -8.25 -15.58 6.52
CA ALA A 30 -9.00 -16.01 5.34
C ALA A 30 -8.29 -17.11 4.54
N GLU A 31 -6.95 -17.16 4.56
CA GLU A 31 -6.17 -18.22 3.91
C GLU A 31 -6.47 -19.63 4.48
N MET A 32 -7.00 -19.71 5.69
CA MET A 32 -7.42 -20.98 6.29
C MET A 32 -8.82 -21.44 5.85
N ALA A 33 -9.62 -20.55 5.25
CA ALA A 33 -11.01 -20.81 4.93
C ALA A 33 -11.25 -22.01 3.98
N PRO A 34 -10.40 -22.31 2.98
CA PRO A 34 -10.60 -23.48 2.12
C PRO A 34 -10.58 -24.83 2.85
N LYS A 35 -10.01 -24.91 4.07
CA LYS A 35 -10.02 -26.13 4.88
C LYS A 35 -11.41 -26.48 5.43
N SER A 36 -12.23 -25.45 5.67
CA SER A 36 -13.61 -25.59 6.15
C SER A 36 -14.45 -24.44 5.59
N PRO A 37 -14.77 -24.48 4.29
CA PRO A 37 -15.35 -23.34 3.61
C PRO A 37 -16.80 -23.15 4.02
N ASN A 38 -17.20 -21.90 4.19
CA ASN A 38 -18.61 -21.57 4.37
C ASN A 38 -19.41 -22.04 3.14
N THR A 39 -20.51 -22.77 3.36
CA THR A 39 -21.30 -23.41 2.28
C THR A 39 -21.75 -22.42 1.20
N GLN A 40 -22.14 -21.20 1.58
CA GLN A 40 -22.58 -20.18 0.65
C GLN A 40 -21.40 -19.66 -0.19
N ILE A 41 -20.28 -19.33 0.45
CA ILE A 41 -19.05 -18.88 -0.24
C ILE A 41 -18.56 -19.95 -1.22
N LYS A 42 -18.52 -21.21 -0.77
CA LYS A 42 -18.14 -22.35 -1.61
C LYS A 42 -19.03 -22.46 -2.83
N SER A 43 -20.35 -22.45 -2.64
CA SER A 43 -21.32 -22.52 -3.74
C SER A 43 -21.14 -21.38 -4.74
N THR A 44 -20.92 -20.15 -4.26
CA THR A 44 -20.64 -19.00 -5.12
C THR A 44 -19.38 -19.22 -5.95
N CYS A 45 -18.26 -19.62 -5.32
CA CYS A 45 -17.00 -19.83 -6.04
C CYS A 45 -17.05 -21.04 -7.00
N ASP A 46 -17.70 -22.14 -6.61
CA ASP A 46 -18.00 -23.28 -7.48
C ASP A 46 -18.76 -22.82 -8.73
N SER A 47 -19.76 -21.93 -8.58
CA SER A 47 -20.52 -21.36 -9.70
C SER A 47 -19.67 -20.44 -10.58
N ILE A 48 -18.79 -19.62 -10.01
CA ILE A 48 -17.93 -18.69 -10.76
C ILE A 48 -16.95 -19.47 -11.64
N PHE A 49 -16.35 -20.51 -11.08
CA PHE A 49 -15.28 -21.26 -11.72
C PHE A 49 -15.72 -22.64 -12.26
N ASN A 50 -17.03 -22.86 -12.44
CA ASN A 50 -17.63 -24.16 -12.80
C ASN A 50 -17.00 -24.81 -14.05
N ASN A 51 -16.59 -24.00 -15.03
CA ASN A 51 -16.01 -24.46 -16.29
C ASN A 51 -14.48 -24.43 -16.33
N GLN A 52 -13.81 -24.18 -15.19
CA GLN A 52 -12.37 -23.98 -15.14
C GLN A 52 -11.63 -25.23 -14.67
N GLN A 53 -10.56 -25.58 -15.37
CA GLN A 53 -9.76 -26.77 -15.06
C GLN A 53 -8.83 -26.55 -13.87
N ASN A 54 -8.48 -25.30 -13.55
CA ASN A 54 -7.59 -24.99 -12.43
C ASN A 54 -8.36 -25.00 -11.10
N SER A 55 -8.28 -26.13 -10.38
CA SER A 55 -8.92 -26.31 -9.07
C SER A 55 -8.45 -25.31 -8.02
N ASN A 56 -7.27 -24.68 -8.21
CA ASN A 56 -6.76 -23.66 -7.30
C ASN A 56 -7.58 -22.36 -7.35
N PHE A 57 -8.23 -22.06 -8.48
CA PHE A 57 -9.03 -20.83 -8.62
C PHE A 57 -10.18 -20.77 -7.64
N ASN A 58 -10.83 -21.91 -7.42
CA ASN A 58 -11.92 -22.01 -6.45
C ASN A 58 -11.42 -21.75 -5.02
N SER A 59 -10.28 -22.33 -4.65
CA SER A 59 -9.64 -22.09 -3.35
C SER A 59 -9.27 -20.62 -3.16
N ILE A 60 -8.70 -19.97 -4.17
CA ILE A 60 -8.35 -18.54 -4.14
C ILE A 60 -9.61 -17.67 -4.01
N CYS A 61 -10.68 -17.99 -4.74
CA CYS A 61 -11.97 -17.32 -4.61
C CYS A 61 -12.54 -17.43 -3.20
N ILE A 62 -12.50 -18.64 -2.60
CA ILE A 62 -12.97 -18.86 -1.23
C ILE A 62 -12.20 -18.00 -0.24
N MET A 63 -10.87 -17.91 -0.36
CA MET A 63 -10.04 -17.03 0.47
C MET A 63 -10.46 -15.56 0.31
N LEU A 64 -10.60 -15.07 -0.92
CA LEU A 64 -10.99 -13.69 -1.20
C LEU A 64 -12.36 -13.32 -0.62
N LEU A 65 -13.39 -14.13 -0.86
CA LEU A 65 -14.72 -13.84 -0.34
C LEU A 65 -14.79 -13.98 1.18
N SER A 66 -14.01 -14.90 1.75
CA SER A 66 -13.89 -15.05 3.21
C SER A 66 -13.19 -13.84 3.82
N TYR A 67 -12.15 -13.30 3.17
CA TYR A 67 -11.48 -12.08 3.59
C TYR A 67 -12.46 -10.90 3.67
N PHE A 68 -13.26 -10.67 2.63
CA PHE A 68 -14.25 -9.59 2.65
C PHE A 68 -15.30 -9.78 3.75
N LYS A 69 -15.74 -11.02 3.97
CA LYS A 69 -16.64 -11.35 5.09
C LYS A 69 -16.00 -11.05 6.45
N ILE A 70 -14.73 -11.42 6.64
CA ILE A 70 -14.00 -11.15 7.89
C ILE A 70 -13.82 -9.64 8.09
N CYS A 71 -13.40 -8.88 7.08
CA CYS A 71 -13.27 -7.43 7.18
C CYS A 71 -14.59 -6.75 7.55
N LYS A 72 -15.72 -7.25 7.03
CA LYS A 72 -17.06 -6.78 7.41
C LYS A 72 -17.37 -7.06 8.88
N LEU A 73 -17.09 -8.26 9.36
CA LEU A 73 -17.36 -8.68 10.74
C LEU A 73 -16.49 -7.95 11.76
N THR A 74 -15.23 -7.68 11.43
CA THR A 74 -14.28 -7.01 12.33
C THR A 74 -14.39 -5.48 12.28
N GLY A 75 -15.28 -4.92 11.46
CA GLY A 75 -15.41 -3.47 11.28
C GLY A 75 -14.23 -2.82 10.55
N SER A 76 -13.42 -3.61 9.84
CA SER A 76 -12.21 -3.17 9.14
C SER A 76 -12.49 -2.41 7.82
N LEU A 77 -13.75 -2.15 7.50
CA LEU A 77 -14.22 -1.52 6.26
C LEU A 77 -14.19 0.02 6.31
N SER A 78 -13.05 0.61 6.70
CA SER A 78 -12.93 2.07 6.84
C SER A 78 -12.54 2.76 5.52
N ASN A 79 -11.48 2.28 4.86
CA ASN A 79 -10.98 2.82 3.60
C ASN A 79 -10.86 1.71 2.53
N PRO A 80 -11.58 1.78 1.39
CA PRO A 80 -11.48 0.81 0.31
C PRO A 80 -10.07 0.66 -0.26
N ASP A 81 -9.26 1.72 -0.30
CA ASP A 81 -7.86 1.63 -0.73
C ASP A 81 -7.06 0.67 0.15
N GLY A 82 -7.39 0.61 1.44
CA GLY A 82 -6.78 -0.32 2.38
C GLY A 82 -7.21 -1.76 2.10
N TYR A 83 -8.50 -2.07 2.23
CA TYR A 83 -8.96 -3.47 2.21
C TYR A 83 -9.18 -4.02 0.78
N CYS A 84 -9.76 -3.23 -0.13
CA CYS A 84 -9.90 -3.64 -1.53
C CYS A 84 -8.56 -3.61 -2.26
N GLY A 85 -7.76 -2.56 -2.04
CA GLY A 85 -6.42 -2.44 -2.63
C GLY A 85 -5.52 -3.60 -2.20
N TYR A 86 -5.53 -3.93 -0.90
CA TYR A 86 -4.79 -5.09 -0.39
C TYR A 86 -5.33 -6.41 -0.94
N ALA A 87 -6.65 -6.59 -1.04
CA ALA A 87 -7.23 -7.78 -1.64
C ALA A 87 -6.73 -8.00 -3.07
N ASN A 88 -6.72 -6.96 -3.90
CA ASN A 88 -6.22 -7.10 -5.28
C ASN A 88 -4.72 -7.37 -5.34
N TYR A 89 -3.92 -6.70 -4.49
CA TYR A 89 -2.49 -6.96 -4.38
C TYR A 89 -2.20 -8.42 -4.02
N TRP A 90 -2.85 -8.91 -2.96
CA TRP A 90 -2.72 -10.28 -2.49
C TRP A 90 -3.16 -11.28 -3.57
N LEU A 91 -4.29 -11.00 -4.21
CA LEU A 91 -4.85 -11.84 -5.26
C LEU A 91 -3.90 -11.98 -6.45
N ASN A 92 -3.33 -10.86 -6.92
CA ASN A 92 -2.30 -10.88 -7.95
C ASN A 92 -1.11 -11.75 -7.53
N GLY A 93 -0.70 -11.74 -6.26
CA GLY A 93 0.36 -12.62 -5.78
C GLY A 93 0.01 -14.10 -5.79
N LYS A 94 -1.26 -14.47 -5.58
CA LYS A 94 -1.70 -15.87 -5.56
C LYS A 94 -1.87 -16.49 -6.95
N VAL A 95 -2.22 -15.69 -7.95
CA VAL A 95 -2.49 -16.16 -9.32
C VAL A 95 -1.31 -15.99 -10.28
N ARG A 96 -0.17 -15.52 -9.78
CA ARG A 96 1.09 -15.37 -10.53
C ARG A 96 2.05 -16.50 -10.17
N LYS A 97 3.09 -16.64 -10.99
CA LYS A 97 4.26 -17.46 -10.65
C LYS A 97 5.03 -16.86 -9.46
N GLU A 98 5.86 -17.66 -8.83
CA GLU A 98 6.70 -17.24 -7.69
C GLU A 98 7.60 -16.02 -8.02
N ASN A 99 8.03 -15.88 -9.28
CA ASN A 99 8.82 -14.73 -9.73
C ASN A 99 7.98 -13.45 -9.98
N GLY A 100 6.68 -13.49 -9.72
CA GLY A 100 5.73 -12.39 -9.90
C GLY A 100 5.27 -12.16 -11.34
N GLU A 101 5.59 -13.07 -12.28
CA GLU A 101 5.16 -12.96 -13.68
C GLU A 101 3.78 -13.56 -13.88
N SER A 102 3.01 -12.92 -14.77
CA SER A 102 1.76 -13.50 -15.24
C SER A 102 2.04 -14.67 -16.19
N ASP A 103 1.15 -15.66 -16.16
CA ASP A 103 1.05 -16.68 -17.21
C ASP A 103 -0.35 -16.66 -17.83
N ALA A 104 -0.74 -17.74 -18.50
CA ALA A 104 -2.06 -17.84 -19.13
C ALA A 104 -3.19 -17.86 -18.10
N ASP A 105 -2.95 -18.38 -16.89
CA ASP A 105 -3.95 -18.53 -15.84
C ASP A 105 -4.23 -17.19 -15.16
N THR A 106 -3.23 -16.32 -15.02
CA THR A 106 -3.40 -15.01 -14.37
C THR A 106 -4.52 -14.14 -14.99
N PRO A 107 -4.47 -13.74 -16.28
CA PRO A 107 -5.54 -12.93 -16.88
C PRO A 107 -6.87 -13.71 -16.96
N MET A 108 -6.82 -15.03 -17.16
CA MET A 108 -8.01 -15.87 -17.18
C MET A 108 -8.77 -15.80 -15.86
N PHE A 109 -8.07 -15.90 -14.74
CA PHE A 109 -8.66 -15.80 -13.41
C PHE A 109 -9.42 -14.48 -13.21
N PHE A 110 -8.75 -13.35 -13.50
CA PHE A 110 -9.35 -12.02 -13.30
C PHE A 110 -10.55 -11.79 -14.23
N ASN A 111 -10.50 -12.26 -15.48
CA ASN A 111 -11.63 -12.12 -16.40
C ASN A 111 -12.84 -12.91 -15.90
N VAL A 112 -12.66 -14.19 -15.55
CA VAL A 112 -13.74 -15.05 -15.04
C VAL A 112 -14.35 -14.48 -13.75
N LEU A 113 -13.52 -14.00 -12.83
CA LEU A 113 -13.99 -13.42 -11.58
C LEU A 113 -14.79 -12.12 -11.81
N ASN A 114 -14.35 -11.29 -12.74
CA ASN A 114 -14.97 -9.98 -12.99
C ASN A 114 -16.23 -10.06 -13.86
N ASP A 115 -16.31 -11.07 -14.75
CA ASP A 115 -17.51 -11.35 -15.55
C ASP A 115 -18.65 -11.94 -14.71
N SER A 116 -18.35 -12.40 -13.48
CA SER A 116 -19.36 -12.94 -12.59
C SER A 116 -20.17 -11.86 -11.87
N LEU A 117 -21.48 -11.88 -12.12
CA LEU A 117 -22.48 -11.05 -11.43
C LEU A 117 -22.78 -11.53 -9.99
N THR A 118 -22.26 -12.69 -9.56
CA THR A 118 -22.78 -13.42 -8.37
C THR A 118 -22.11 -13.10 -7.04
N TRP A 119 -20.93 -12.47 -7.03
CA TRP A 119 -20.24 -12.13 -5.77
C TRP A 119 -20.58 -10.73 -5.23
N ASP A 120 -21.55 -10.05 -5.87
CA ASP A 120 -21.99 -8.67 -5.61
C ASP A 120 -22.86 -8.47 -4.36
N THR A 121 -22.76 -9.33 -3.35
CA THR A 121 -23.49 -9.11 -2.10
C THR A 121 -22.57 -8.36 -1.13
N ASP A 122 -22.79 -7.06 -0.98
CA ASP A 122 -22.14 -6.08 -0.07
C ASP A 122 -20.67 -5.71 -0.33
N SER A 123 -20.00 -6.32 -1.30
CA SER A 123 -18.60 -6.01 -1.67
C SER A 123 -18.46 -5.16 -2.93
N SER A 124 -19.55 -4.53 -3.38
CA SER A 124 -19.64 -3.77 -4.65
C SER A 124 -18.50 -2.76 -4.85
N LYS A 125 -18.01 -2.15 -3.77
CA LYS A 125 -16.87 -1.21 -3.82
C LYS A 125 -15.55 -1.85 -4.25
N CYS A 126 -15.29 -3.10 -3.88
CA CYS A 126 -14.03 -3.75 -4.22
C CYS A 126 -14.01 -4.27 -5.65
N ARG A 127 -15.15 -4.46 -6.32
CA ARG A 127 -15.20 -4.96 -7.70
C ARG A 127 -14.25 -4.16 -8.60
N ASN A 128 -14.31 -2.84 -8.52
CA ASN A 128 -13.51 -1.96 -9.37
C ASN A 128 -12.01 -1.94 -9.00
N TYR A 129 -11.64 -2.49 -7.84
CA TYR A 129 -10.24 -2.69 -7.45
C TYR A 129 -9.69 -4.03 -7.92
N ILE A 130 -10.50 -5.05 -8.22
CA ILE A 130 -10.02 -6.41 -8.51
C ILE A 130 -9.69 -6.56 -10.00
N TYR A 131 -8.40 -6.55 -10.32
CA TYR A 131 -7.91 -6.72 -11.69
C TYR A 131 -6.43 -7.12 -11.73
N ASN A 132 -6.01 -7.70 -12.86
CA ASN A 132 -4.59 -7.95 -13.12
C ASN A 132 -3.81 -6.62 -13.18
N ILE A 133 -2.99 -6.33 -12.17
CA ILE A 133 -2.26 -5.05 -12.07
C ILE A 133 -1.04 -4.96 -13.00
N GLY A 134 -0.70 -6.04 -13.70
CA GLY A 134 0.46 -6.12 -14.57
C GLY A 134 1.78 -6.34 -13.84
N ASP A 135 2.68 -7.07 -14.50
CA ASP A 135 3.90 -7.64 -13.89
C ASP A 135 4.84 -6.57 -13.35
N LYS A 136 5.05 -5.49 -14.10
CA LYS A 136 5.95 -4.39 -13.70
C LYS A 136 5.45 -3.69 -12.45
N ILE A 137 4.14 -3.44 -12.37
CA ILE A 137 3.53 -2.75 -11.22
C ILE A 137 3.55 -3.69 -10.02
N TYR A 138 3.12 -4.95 -10.20
CA TYR A 138 3.13 -5.95 -9.13
C TYR A 138 4.51 -6.15 -8.53
N LYS A 139 5.55 -6.35 -9.33
CA LYS A 139 6.93 -6.56 -8.84
C LYS A 139 7.40 -5.39 -7.97
N LYS A 140 7.20 -4.15 -8.42
CA LYS A 140 7.53 -2.94 -7.64
C LYS A 140 6.70 -2.81 -6.36
N MET A 141 5.40 -3.12 -6.42
CA MET A 141 4.53 -3.08 -5.26
C MET A 141 4.89 -4.14 -4.22
N ASN A 142 5.26 -5.34 -4.66
CA ASN A 142 5.73 -6.42 -3.80
C ASN A 142 7.03 -6.05 -3.06
N ILE A 143 7.95 -5.33 -3.72
CA ILE A 143 9.16 -4.79 -3.08
C ILE A 143 8.79 -3.82 -1.94
N LEU A 144 7.88 -2.87 -2.20
CA LEU A 144 7.41 -1.93 -1.19
C LEU A 144 6.66 -2.62 -0.05
N PHE A 145 5.81 -3.59 -0.36
CA PHE A 145 5.07 -4.38 0.63
C PHE A 145 6.03 -5.15 1.54
N THR A 146 7.04 -5.81 0.96
CA THR A 146 8.07 -6.54 1.71
C THR A 146 8.90 -5.60 2.58
N TYR A 147 9.23 -4.41 2.08
CA TYR A 147 9.88 -3.37 2.89
C TYR A 147 9.01 -3.02 4.10
N TYR A 148 7.75 -2.67 3.87
CA TYR A 148 6.87 -2.18 4.93
C TYR A 148 6.51 -3.29 5.94
N PHE A 149 6.39 -4.54 5.50
CA PHE A 149 6.26 -5.70 6.38
C PHE A 149 7.44 -5.81 7.36
N ASN A 150 8.67 -5.68 6.87
CA ASN A 150 9.85 -5.69 7.73
C ASN A 150 9.90 -4.46 8.63
N TYR A 151 9.51 -3.28 8.14
CA TYR A 151 9.41 -2.08 8.95
C TYR A 151 8.42 -2.24 10.12
N ASN A 152 7.24 -2.83 9.89
CA ASN A 152 6.29 -3.13 10.95
C ASN A 152 6.86 -4.12 11.98
N ASN A 153 7.57 -5.15 11.53
CA ASN A 153 8.22 -6.09 12.44
C ASN A 153 9.33 -5.42 13.28
N PHE A 154 10.08 -4.47 12.69
CA PHE A 154 10.99 -3.61 13.44
C PHE A 154 10.22 -2.85 14.53
N LEU A 155 9.12 -2.17 14.18
CA LEU A 155 8.33 -1.38 15.13
C LEU A 155 7.75 -2.20 16.28
N ILE A 156 7.22 -3.39 16.00
CA ILE A 156 6.63 -4.30 16.99
C ILE A 156 7.68 -4.79 17.99
N ASN A 157 8.89 -5.12 17.50
CA ASN A 157 9.90 -5.78 18.31
C ASN A 157 10.93 -4.83 18.93
N LYS A 158 10.93 -3.53 18.58
CA LYS A 158 11.98 -2.58 19.00
C LYS A 158 12.18 -2.52 20.52
N ASN A 159 11.12 -2.68 21.31
CA ASN A 159 11.18 -2.59 22.77
C ASN A 159 11.42 -3.94 23.47
N THR A 160 11.00 -5.05 22.84
CA THR A 160 10.97 -6.38 23.48
C THR A 160 12.09 -7.30 22.99
N LYS A 161 12.49 -7.18 21.72
CA LYS A 161 13.53 -7.98 21.07
C LYS A 161 14.38 -7.08 20.16
N PRO A 162 15.23 -6.21 20.71
CA PRO A 162 16.05 -5.25 19.96
C PRO A 162 16.84 -5.87 18.80
N ASP A 163 17.53 -6.99 19.02
CA ASP A 163 18.34 -7.63 17.98
C ASP A 163 17.50 -8.18 16.83
N PHE A 164 16.33 -8.74 17.16
CA PHE A 164 15.37 -9.20 16.17
C PHE A 164 14.77 -8.03 15.39
N SER A 165 14.47 -6.93 16.07
CA SER A 165 14.03 -5.68 15.45
C SER A 165 15.09 -5.13 14.48
N CYS A 166 16.37 -5.09 14.86
CA CYS A 166 17.45 -4.68 13.97
C CYS A 166 17.65 -5.64 12.79
N THR A 167 17.39 -6.94 12.96
CA THR A 167 17.37 -7.90 11.83
C THR A 167 16.34 -7.51 10.77
N HIS A 168 15.17 -7.00 11.19
CA HIS A 168 14.16 -6.48 10.27
C HIS A 168 14.56 -5.13 9.66
N ALA A 169 15.14 -4.21 10.43
CA ALA A 169 15.70 -2.97 9.90
C ALA A 169 16.77 -3.24 8.83
N ARG A 170 17.59 -4.28 9.02
CA ARG A 170 18.60 -4.72 8.04
C ARG A 170 17.98 -5.20 6.74
N LYS A 171 16.88 -5.94 6.79
CA LYS A 171 16.13 -6.34 5.60
C LYS A 171 15.60 -5.12 4.85
N CYS A 172 15.07 -4.13 5.55
CA CYS A 172 14.66 -2.85 4.93
C CYS A 172 15.83 -2.13 4.26
N ALA A 173 16.97 -2.01 4.94
CA ALA A 173 18.16 -1.35 4.41
C ALA A 173 18.68 -2.06 3.13
N LYS A 174 18.66 -3.39 3.12
CA LYS A 174 19.03 -4.21 1.94
C LYS A 174 18.06 -3.99 0.77
N ILE A 175 16.75 -4.00 1.03
CA ILE A 175 15.76 -3.70 -0.02
C ILE A 175 15.98 -2.30 -0.61
N TYR A 176 16.27 -1.32 0.24
CA TYR A 176 16.61 0.03 -0.23
C TYR A 176 17.86 0.03 -1.11
N GLU A 177 18.95 -0.58 -0.66
CA GLU A 177 20.22 -0.69 -1.40
C GLU A 177 20.03 -1.31 -2.79
N GLU A 178 19.34 -2.45 -2.86
CA GLU A 178 19.15 -3.21 -4.12
C GLU A 178 18.29 -2.48 -5.15
N ASN A 179 17.39 -1.60 -4.71
CA ASN A 179 16.37 -1.01 -5.59
C ASN A 179 16.57 0.47 -5.89
N ILE A 180 17.22 1.22 -5.00
CA ILE A 180 17.40 2.67 -5.18
C ILE A 180 18.30 2.99 -6.37
N VAL A 181 19.23 2.09 -6.74
CA VAL A 181 20.13 2.25 -7.89
C VAL A 181 19.39 2.38 -9.23
N ASN A 182 18.18 1.83 -9.32
CA ASN A 182 17.34 1.90 -10.52
C ASN A 182 16.45 3.15 -10.55
N CYS A 183 16.51 4.00 -9.53
CA CYS A 183 15.76 5.24 -9.48
C CYS A 183 16.44 6.32 -10.31
N SER A 184 15.73 6.82 -11.31
CA SER A 184 16.22 7.89 -12.18
C SER A 184 16.15 9.26 -11.50
N ILE A 185 16.75 10.27 -12.13
CA ILE A 185 16.65 11.68 -11.71
C ILE A 185 15.18 12.15 -11.77
N PHE A 186 14.43 11.68 -12.77
CA PHE A 186 12.98 11.84 -12.83
C PHE A 186 12.34 10.76 -11.96
N GLU A 187 12.10 11.10 -10.70
CA GLU A 187 11.60 10.12 -9.72
C GLU A 187 10.20 9.61 -10.11
N ASP A 188 10.13 8.30 -10.39
CA ASP A 188 8.85 7.62 -10.49
C ASP A 188 8.21 7.41 -9.11
N GLU A 189 6.91 7.14 -9.09
CA GLU A 189 6.13 7.00 -7.84
C GLU A 189 6.67 5.90 -6.91
N PHE A 190 7.20 4.81 -7.48
CA PHE A 190 7.82 3.75 -6.69
C PHE A 190 9.06 4.28 -5.94
N CYS A 191 9.93 5.01 -6.65
CA CYS A 191 11.13 5.60 -6.07
C CYS A 191 10.80 6.62 -4.98
N LYS A 192 9.76 7.45 -5.18
CA LYS A 192 9.27 8.39 -4.16
C LYS A 192 8.82 7.65 -2.90
N LYS A 193 8.00 6.60 -3.06
CA LYS A 193 7.51 5.83 -1.92
C LYS A 193 8.63 5.09 -1.19
N LEU A 194 9.57 4.48 -1.93
CA LEU A 194 10.72 3.78 -1.35
C LEU A 194 11.60 4.75 -0.53
N LYS A 195 11.89 5.95 -1.04
CA LYS A 195 12.63 6.99 -0.31
C LYS A 195 11.88 7.46 0.93
N ALA A 196 10.56 7.63 0.85
CA ALA A 196 9.73 7.99 1.99
C ALA A 196 9.80 6.93 3.09
N PHE A 197 9.66 5.65 2.74
CA PHE A 197 9.79 4.54 3.68
C PHE A 197 11.19 4.44 4.31
N ARG A 198 12.25 4.68 3.52
CA ARG A 198 13.63 4.81 4.03
C ARG A 198 13.75 5.97 5.02
N GLY A 199 13.18 7.12 4.71
CA GLY A 199 13.18 8.29 5.60
C GLY A 199 12.52 8.02 6.95
N ILE A 200 11.35 7.38 6.93
CA ILE A 200 10.61 6.99 8.13
C ILE A 200 11.42 6.03 8.99
N LEU A 201 11.99 4.97 8.41
CA LEU A 201 12.83 4.02 9.14
C LEU A 201 14.04 4.74 9.76
N MET A 202 14.78 5.52 8.98
CA MET A 202 15.97 6.25 9.46
C MET A 202 15.63 7.17 10.63
N LYS A 203 14.49 7.88 10.57
CA LYS A 203 14.02 8.73 11.68
C LYS A 203 13.89 7.91 12.97
N HIS A 204 13.29 6.72 12.90
CA HIS A 204 13.15 5.84 14.06
C HIS A 204 14.48 5.27 14.56
N LEU A 205 15.36 4.83 13.67
CA LEU A 205 16.68 4.31 14.06
C LEU A 205 17.49 5.35 14.83
N VAL A 206 17.51 6.60 14.34
CA VAL A 206 18.21 7.71 14.96
C VAL A 206 17.55 8.12 16.27
N SER A 207 16.22 8.29 16.30
CA SER A 207 15.52 8.75 17.50
C SER A 207 15.66 7.77 18.66
N LEU A 208 15.63 6.46 18.35
CA LEU A 208 15.78 5.40 19.34
C LEU A 208 17.26 5.10 19.68
N ARG A 209 18.20 5.60 18.87
CA ARG A 209 19.64 5.31 18.96
C ARG A 209 19.93 3.81 18.87
N MET A 210 19.31 3.12 17.91
CA MET A 210 19.40 1.67 17.73
C MET A 210 19.84 1.28 16.31
N CYS A 211 20.35 0.06 16.16
CA CYS A 211 20.73 -0.53 14.88
C CYS A 211 21.75 0.34 14.11
N ALA A 212 22.88 0.65 14.75
CA ALA A 212 23.90 1.54 14.21
C ALA A 212 24.47 1.04 12.87
N ASP A 213 24.61 -0.27 12.70
CA ASP A 213 25.07 -0.88 11.46
C ASP A 213 24.09 -0.64 10.31
N GLU A 214 22.80 -0.77 10.57
CA GLU A 214 21.73 -0.52 9.59
C GLU A 214 21.66 0.96 9.20
N GLN A 215 21.86 1.87 10.16
CA GLN A 215 22.00 3.30 9.87
C GLN A 215 23.17 3.56 8.92
N ASN A 216 24.34 2.95 9.20
CA ASN A 216 25.54 3.11 8.37
C ASN A 216 25.35 2.56 6.95
N ILE A 217 24.65 1.43 6.78
CA ILE A 217 24.29 0.90 5.47
C ILE A 217 23.48 1.93 4.68
N ILE A 218 22.40 2.45 5.27
CA ILE A 218 21.51 3.40 4.58
C ILE A 218 22.27 4.69 4.22
N LEU A 219 23.07 5.24 5.15
CA LEU A 219 23.87 6.46 4.89
C LEU A 219 24.92 6.26 3.79
N SER A 220 25.56 5.08 3.75
CA SER A 220 26.51 4.72 2.70
C SER A 220 25.83 4.68 1.32
N VAL A 221 24.64 4.10 1.25
CA VAL A 221 23.84 4.04 0.02
C VAL A 221 23.45 5.45 -0.44
N ASP A 222 22.98 6.31 0.47
CA ASP A 222 22.60 7.68 0.13
C ASP A 222 23.77 8.51 -0.40
N LYS A 223 24.96 8.33 0.18
CA LYS A 223 26.19 8.97 -0.29
C LYS A 223 26.53 8.52 -1.71
N LYS A 224 26.44 7.22 -2.01
CA LYS A 224 26.68 6.70 -3.36
C LYS A 224 25.70 7.28 -4.39
N MET A 225 24.42 7.42 -4.04
CA MET A 225 23.40 7.96 -4.96
C MET A 225 23.55 9.46 -5.20
N THR A 226 24.00 10.23 -4.21
CA THR A 226 24.29 11.66 -4.40
C THR A 226 25.52 11.87 -5.27
N GLU A 227 26.57 11.07 -5.08
CA GLU A 227 27.77 11.10 -5.93
C GLU A 227 27.48 10.72 -7.39
N SER A 228 26.69 9.67 -7.63
CA SER A 228 26.33 9.23 -9.00
C SER A 228 25.50 10.29 -9.74
N THR A 229 24.54 10.92 -9.06
CA THR A 229 23.73 12.01 -9.62
C THR A 229 24.60 13.20 -10.05
N SER A 230 25.59 13.56 -9.22
CA SER A 230 26.50 14.68 -9.52
C SER A 230 27.38 14.44 -10.74
N LYS A 231 27.80 13.19 -10.99
CA LYS A 231 28.58 12.82 -12.18
C LYS A 231 27.74 12.87 -13.44
N ASN A 232 26.53 12.32 -13.40
CA ASN A 232 25.60 12.32 -14.54
C ASN A 232 25.26 13.76 -14.97
N GLN A 233 25.04 14.68 -14.03
CA GLN A 233 24.82 16.10 -14.34
C GLN A 233 26.04 16.77 -14.99
N ARG A 234 27.26 16.37 -14.61
CA ARG A 234 28.50 16.94 -15.15
C ARG A 234 28.80 16.42 -16.56
N GLU A 235 28.47 15.17 -16.84
CA GLU A 235 28.57 14.55 -18.18
C GLU A 235 27.49 15.07 -19.14
N GLU A 236 26.24 15.23 -18.67
CA GLU A 236 25.15 15.79 -19.48
C GLU A 236 25.39 17.29 -19.78
N SER A 237 25.96 18.03 -18.83
CA SER A 237 26.39 19.43 -19.05
C SER A 237 27.56 19.58 -20.01
N SER A 238 28.38 18.54 -20.23
CA SER A 238 29.49 18.57 -21.19
C SER A 238 29.12 18.13 -22.60
N GLN A 239 27.88 17.66 -22.81
CA GLN A 239 27.24 17.50 -24.13
C GLN A 239 26.31 18.68 -24.47
N ALA A 240 26.70 19.92 -24.15
CA ALA A 240 26.06 21.10 -24.71
C ALA A 240 26.57 21.33 -26.15
N THR A 241 25.86 20.74 -27.11
CA THR A 241 26.02 20.92 -28.55
C THR A 241 26.18 22.41 -28.91
N THR A 242 27.29 22.73 -29.56
CA THR A 242 27.57 24.05 -30.15
C THR A 242 26.61 24.28 -31.31
N ILE A 243 25.43 24.86 -31.04
CA ILE A 243 24.49 25.28 -32.10
C ILE A 243 24.75 26.76 -32.39
N SER A 244 25.26 26.99 -33.61
CA SER A 244 25.55 28.27 -34.22
C SER A 244 24.38 29.25 -34.14
N VAL A 245 24.62 30.38 -33.47
CA VAL A 245 23.75 31.57 -33.42
C VAL A 245 23.69 32.20 -34.82
N SER A 246 22.61 31.98 -35.59
CA SER A 246 22.38 32.76 -36.81
C SER A 246 20.93 32.91 -37.30
N SER A 247 19.89 32.62 -36.49
CA SER A 247 18.51 32.76 -37.01
C SER A 247 17.39 33.08 -36.00
N PHE A 248 17.69 33.60 -34.80
CA PHE A 248 16.66 34.01 -33.82
C PHE A 248 16.22 35.49 -33.94
N GLY A 249 16.44 36.13 -35.09
CA GLY A 249 16.19 37.57 -35.28
C GLY A 249 14.75 37.96 -35.65
N THR A 250 13.88 37.02 -36.03
CA THR A 250 12.57 37.37 -36.63
C THR A 250 11.34 36.89 -35.85
N MET A 251 11.51 36.16 -34.74
CA MET A 251 10.38 35.73 -33.89
C MET A 251 10.12 36.60 -32.66
N MET A 252 11.02 37.53 -32.32
CA MET A 252 10.86 38.40 -31.13
C MET A 252 9.93 39.60 -31.34
N GLY A 253 9.64 39.96 -32.60
CA GLY A 253 8.74 41.08 -32.94
C GLY A 253 7.25 40.79 -32.74
N VAL A 254 6.85 39.52 -32.77
CA VAL A 254 5.42 39.12 -32.66
C VAL A 254 5.00 38.96 -31.19
N SER A 255 5.91 38.58 -30.29
CA SER A 255 5.62 38.38 -28.87
C SER A 255 5.34 39.67 -28.08
N LEU A 256 5.84 40.82 -28.53
CA LEU A 256 5.64 42.10 -27.85
C LEU A 256 4.24 42.71 -28.11
N LEU A 257 3.60 42.36 -29.23
CA LEU A 257 2.24 42.82 -29.57
C LEU A 257 1.15 42.12 -28.72
N SER A 258 1.41 40.88 -28.26
CA SER A 258 0.50 40.12 -27.40
C SER A 258 0.33 40.73 -26.00
N LEU A 259 1.32 41.48 -25.51
CA LEU A 259 1.27 42.12 -24.18
C LEU A 259 0.29 43.31 -24.13
N PHE A 260 0.01 43.94 -25.28
CA PHE A 260 -0.92 45.08 -25.35
C PHE A 260 -2.40 44.65 -25.44
N LEU A 261 -2.70 43.44 -25.92
CA LEU A 261 -4.07 42.92 -26.04
C LEU A 261 -4.59 42.23 -24.77
N TYR A 262 -3.70 41.81 -23.87
CA TYR A 262 -4.10 41.28 -22.54
C TYR A 262 -4.88 42.31 -21.71
N LYS A 263 -4.62 43.61 -21.90
CA LYS A 263 -5.29 44.68 -21.14
C LYS A 263 -6.72 45.01 -21.63
N VAL A 264 -7.20 44.36 -22.69
CA VAL A 264 -8.46 44.74 -23.38
C VAL A 264 -9.46 43.58 -23.49
N THR A 265 -9.20 42.43 -22.86
CA THR A 265 -10.16 41.30 -22.82
C THR A 265 -10.43 40.89 -21.36
N PRO A 266 -11.61 41.19 -20.78
CA PRO A 266 -11.94 40.75 -19.42
C PRO A 266 -12.51 39.33 -19.50
N LEU A 267 -11.64 38.32 -19.61
CA LEU A 267 -12.05 36.94 -19.32
C LEU A 267 -11.89 36.72 -17.83
N GLY A 268 -13.04 36.76 -17.17
CA GLY A 268 -13.18 36.75 -15.72
C GLY A 268 -12.72 35.44 -15.07
N SER A 269 -12.10 35.60 -13.92
CA SER A 269 -12.41 34.90 -12.66
C SER A 269 -12.76 33.40 -12.73
N TRP A 270 -11.88 32.56 -13.27
CA TRP A 270 -11.99 31.12 -13.02
C TRP A 270 -10.67 30.44 -12.70
N LEU A 271 -9.97 30.96 -11.69
CA LEU A 271 -8.97 30.21 -10.93
C LEU A 271 -9.13 30.60 -9.45
N SER A 272 -9.95 29.84 -8.72
CA SER A 272 -9.95 29.92 -7.26
C SER A 272 -8.74 29.16 -6.71
N PRO A 273 -7.93 29.73 -5.81
CA PRO A 273 -6.89 28.97 -5.13
C PRO A 273 -7.52 28.29 -3.90
N ARG A 274 -7.88 27.01 -3.99
CA ARG A 274 -8.05 26.16 -2.80
C ARG A 274 -6.70 25.53 -2.44
N ILE A 275 -5.79 26.35 -1.93
CA ILE A 275 -4.66 25.89 -1.12
C ILE A 275 -4.99 26.26 0.31
N GLY A 276 -5.55 25.29 1.02
CA GLY A 276 -5.87 25.39 2.44
C GLY A 276 -5.85 23.99 3.05
N ASN A 277 -4.87 23.76 3.92
CA ASN A 277 -4.81 22.69 4.93
C ASN A 277 -4.14 21.35 4.59
N LEU A 278 -2.97 21.35 3.94
CA LEU A 278 -2.05 20.18 3.95
C LEU A 278 -1.07 20.17 5.15
N LYS A 279 -1.29 21.01 6.17
CA LYS A 279 -0.39 21.16 7.33
C LYS A 279 -0.97 20.62 8.65
N LYS A 280 -2.16 20.00 8.63
CA LYS A 280 -2.86 19.60 9.87
C LYS A 280 -2.88 18.10 10.16
N THR A 281 -2.47 17.24 9.21
CA THR A 281 -2.55 15.77 9.38
C THR A 281 -1.27 15.11 9.92
N LEU A 282 -0.20 15.88 10.16
CA LEU A 282 1.08 15.35 10.68
C LEU A 282 1.34 15.65 12.17
N ASN A 283 0.39 16.25 12.88
CA ASN A 283 0.54 16.62 14.30
C ASN A 283 -0.29 15.75 15.26
N ILE A 284 -0.74 14.54 14.85
CA ILE A 284 -1.45 13.58 15.73
C ILE A 284 -0.56 12.38 16.07
N VAL A 285 0.76 12.57 16.09
CA VAL A 285 1.72 11.54 16.58
C VAL A 285 2.62 12.14 17.65
N ASP A 286 2.10 13.08 18.43
CA ASP A 286 2.70 13.52 19.69
C ASP A 286 1.58 13.62 20.72
N ASN A 287 1.09 12.47 21.18
CA ASN A 287 0.60 12.36 22.55
C ASN A 287 0.96 10.97 23.07
N GLU A 288 2.03 10.91 23.84
CA GLU A 288 2.33 9.81 24.74
C GLU A 288 1.21 9.73 25.77
N GLU A 289 0.37 8.69 25.69
CA GLU A 289 -0.19 8.07 26.89
C GLU A 289 -0.13 6.55 26.72
N ASN A 290 0.38 5.90 27.75
CA ASN A 290 0.63 4.47 27.83
C ASN A 290 -0.69 3.69 27.79
N GLU A 291 -1.02 3.06 26.68
CA GLU A 291 -1.95 1.94 26.67
C GLU A 291 -1.35 0.78 25.86
N SER A 292 -0.94 -0.24 26.61
CA SER A 292 -0.60 -1.56 26.11
C SER A 292 -1.84 -2.22 25.50
N LEU A 293 -2.14 -1.90 24.24
CA LEU A 293 -3.18 -2.55 23.46
C LEU A 293 -2.67 -3.90 22.94
N PHE A 294 -2.53 -4.91 23.79
CA PHE A 294 -2.67 -6.35 23.44
C PHE A 294 -2.62 -7.19 24.74
N HIS A 295 -3.71 -7.16 25.52
CA HIS A 295 -4.03 -8.27 26.43
C HIS A 295 -5.21 -9.03 25.83
N TYR A 296 -4.90 -10.13 25.15
CA TYR A 296 -5.89 -11.15 24.82
C TYR A 296 -6.05 -12.02 26.06
N SER A 297 -7.10 -11.82 26.85
CA SER A 297 -7.56 -12.83 27.80
C SER A 297 -8.52 -13.77 27.08
N GLU A 298 -8.16 -15.04 27.11
CA GLU A 298 -8.91 -16.16 26.58
C GLU A 298 -10.23 -16.30 27.34
N SER A 299 -11.36 -15.92 26.71
CA SER A 299 -12.68 -16.16 27.28
C SER A 299 -13.20 -17.51 26.78
N THR A 300 -13.13 -18.51 27.65
CA THR A 300 -13.84 -19.78 27.50
C THR A 300 -15.35 -19.53 27.42
N LEU A 301 -15.96 -20.02 26.35
CA LEU A 301 -17.39 -20.07 26.15
C LEU A 301 -18.04 -20.99 27.21
N SER A 302 -18.87 -20.44 28.08
CA SER A 302 -19.88 -21.22 28.82
C SER A 302 -21.21 -20.49 28.80
N ASN A 303 -22.17 -21.05 28.07
CA ASN A 303 -23.58 -20.71 28.18
C ASN A 303 -24.07 -21.00 29.59
N SER A 304 -24.68 -20.03 30.27
CA SER A 304 -25.68 -20.30 31.30
C SER A 304 -26.63 -19.12 31.43
N THR A 305 -27.90 -19.48 31.51
CA THR A 305 -29.12 -18.68 31.52
C THR A 305 -29.22 -17.66 32.65
N ASN A 306 -29.90 -16.54 32.36
CA ASN A 306 -30.42 -15.51 33.26
C ASN A 306 -30.83 -16.05 34.63
N GLU A 307 -30.21 -15.53 35.70
CA GLU A 307 -30.90 -15.17 36.95
C GLU A 307 -30.15 -14.01 37.62
N ASP A 308 -30.89 -12.97 38.02
CA ASP A 308 -30.40 -11.79 38.72
C ASP A 308 -30.00 -12.12 40.16
N TYR A 309 -28.73 -11.94 40.51
CA TYR A 309 -28.27 -11.97 41.91
C TYR A 309 -27.56 -10.67 42.29
N ASN A 310 -28.15 -9.96 43.25
CA ASN A 310 -27.55 -8.82 43.95
C ASN A 310 -26.55 -9.32 44.99
N ILE A 311 -25.30 -8.87 44.93
CA ILE A 311 -24.30 -9.10 45.98
C ILE A 311 -23.96 -7.77 46.65
N ALA A 312 -24.24 -7.69 47.96
CA ALA A 312 -23.85 -6.58 48.81
C ALA A 312 -22.41 -6.78 49.33
N TYR A 313 -21.59 -5.73 49.21
CA TYR A 313 -20.23 -5.71 49.76
C TYR A 313 -20.24 -5.37 51.26
N HIS A 314 -19.60 -6.20 52.08
CA HIS A 314 -19.20 -5.85 53.44
C HIS A 314 -17.68 -5.64 53.50
N PHE A 315 -17.28 -4.45 53.92
CA PHE A 315 -15.91 -4.15 54.35
C PHE A 315 -15.73 -4.60 55.81
N VAL A 316 -14.62 -5.27 56.10
CA VAL A 316 -14.12 -5.45 57.47
C VAL A 316 -12.70 -4.92 57.50
N GLY A 317 -12.49 -3.91 58.34
CA GLY A 317 -11.17 -3.43 58.73
C GLY A 317 -10.74 -4.12 60.02
N ASN A 318 -9.47 -4.53 60.05
CA ASN A 318 -8.48 -4.26 61.10
C ASN A 318 -7.11 -4.76 60.64
#